data_AF-A0A7D8AA37-F1
#
_entry.id   AF-A0A7D8AA37-F1
#
_cell.length_a   1.000
_cell.length_b   1.000
_cell.length_c   1.000
_cell.angle_alpha   90.00
_cell.angle_beta   90.00
_cell.angle_gamma   90.00
#
_symmetry.space_group_name_H-M   'P 1'
#
loop_
_entity.id
_entity.type
_entity.pdbx_description
1 polymer ?
#
loop_
_entity_poly.entity_id
_entity_poly.type
_entity_poly.pdbx_seq_one_letter_code
_entity_poly.pdbx_strand_id
1 'polypeptide(L)'
;MAVTPDKIAVALGVTAPETNSIQWQQWSLWIDDATMLIENRAERLEVDLSMIGEAKLDYVIREAVVSQVKKPDDATQVTISVDDASSSRTYQSGKGRVSILDEWWAMLGLVEADEGAFAIDMLPGVSAIHDLACSLRFGATYCSCGADIAGKPIYGVE
;
A
#
# COMPACT_ATOMS: atom_id res chain seq x y z
N MET A 1 5.18 -20.42 -7.72
CA MET A 1 3.89 -19.79 -8.10
C MET A 1 2.82 -20.85 -8.20
N ALA A 2 1.84 -20.84 -7.29
CA ALA A 2 0.92 -21.96 -7.15
C ALA A 2 -0.54 -21.62 -7.50
N VAL A 3 -0.84 -20.41 -7.98
CA VAL A 3 -2.21 -20.03 -8.37
C VAL A 3 -2.59 -20.67 -9.70
N THR A 4 -3.71 -21.40 -9.70
CA THR A 4 -4.29 -22.03 -10.90
C THR A 4 -5.76 -21.64 -11.04
N PRO A 5 -6.35 -21.77 -12.24
CA PRO A 5 -7.78 -21.56 -12.44
C PRO A 5 -8.67 -22.42 -11.50
N ASP A 6 -8.22 -23.61 -11.09
CA ASP A 6 -8.93 -24.42 -10.09
C ASP A 6 -9.01 -23.72 -8.73
N LYS A 7 -7.91 -23.12 -8.27
CA LYS A 7 -7.88 -22.39 -7.00
C LYS A 7 -8.77 -21.15 -7.04
N ILE A 8 -8.89 -20.52 -8.21
CA ILE A 8 -9.81 -19.40 -8.43
C ILE A 8 -11.26 -19.89 -8.35
N ALA A 9 -11.58 -21.03 -8.99
CA ALA A 9 -12.89 -21.64 -8.93
C ALA A 9 -13.30 -21.96 -7.48
N VAL A 10 -12.38 -22.54 -6.69
CA VAL A 10 -12.56 -22.80 -5.26
C VAL A 10 -12.87 -21.52 -4.49
N ALA A 11 -12.12 -20.43 -4.72
CA ALA A 11 -12.34 -19.15 -4.05
C ALA A 11 -13.67 -18.49 -4.45
N LEU A 12 -14.11 -18.69 -5.69
CA LEU A 12 -15.41 -18.23 -6.18
C LEU A 12 -16.58 -19.09 -5.72
N GLY A 13 -16.32 -20.30 -5.22
CA GLY A 13 -17.36 -21.28 -4.89
C GLY A 13 -18.10 -21.81 -6.13
N VAL A 14 -17.45 -21.80 -7.30
CA VAL A 14 -18.01 -22.31 -8.56
C VAL A 14 -17.27 -23.56 -9.02
N THR A 15 -17.91 -24.35 -9.89
CA THR A 15 -17.23 -25.44 -10.59
C THR A 15 -16.13 -24.88 -11.47
N ALA A 16 -14.94 -25.49 -11.42
CA ALA A 16 -13.83 -25.11 -12.29
C ALA A 16 -14.23 -25.26 -13.76
N PRO A 17 -13.89 -24.28 -14.63
CA PRO A 17 -14.06 -24.42 -16.06
C PRO A 17 -13.32 -25.66 -16.57
N GLU A 18 -13.81 -26.25 -17.67
CA GLU A 18 -13.11 -27.37 -18.29
C GLU A 18 -11.70 -26.96 -18.71
N THR A 19 -10.74 -27.84 -18.47
CA THR A 19 -9.35 -27.65 -18.89
C THR A 19 -9.29 -27.45 -20.41
N ASN A 20 -8.61 -26.39 -20.87
CA ASN A 20 -8.54 -25.93 -22.27
C ASN A 20 -9.77 -25.21 -22.82
N SER A 21 -10.82 -24.98 -22.03
CA SER A 21 -11.90 -24.06 -22.44
C SER A 21 -11.39 -22.62 -22.63
N ILE A 22 -12.10 -21.82 -23.42
CA ILE A 22 -11.76 -20.39 -23.59
C ILE A 22 -11.78 -19.67 -22.23
N GLN A 23 -12.72 -20.02 -21.36
CA GLN A 23 -12.83 -19.44 -20.03
C GLN A 23 -11.64 -19.80 -19.14
N TRP A 24 -11.16 -21.05 -19.21
CA TRP A 24 -9.93 -21.46 -18.54
C TRP A 24 -8.73 -20.65 -19.00
N GLN A 25 -8.55 -20.55 -20.33
CA GLN A 25 -7.44 -19.79 -20.92
C GLN A 25 -7.51 -18.30 -20.56
N GLN A 26 -8.72 -17.74 -20.50
CA GLN A 26 -8.94 -16.35 -20.07
C GLN A 26 -8.51 -16.14 -18.61
N TRP A 27 -8.84 -17.06 -17.70
CA TRP A 27 -8.41 -16.98 -16.31
C TRP A 27 -6.89 -17.15 -16.17
N SER A 28 -6.28 -18.03 -16.97
CA SER A 28 -4.81 -18.13 -17.05
C SER A 28 -4.17 -16.83 -17.50
N LEU A 29 -4.70 -16.19 -18.56
CA LEU A 29 -4.20 -14.89 -19.02
C LEU A 29 -4.29 -13.81 -17.93
N TRP A 30 -5.38 -13.81 -17.15
CA TRP A 30 -5.52 -12.86 -16.04
C TRP A 30 -4.56 -13.14 -14.88
N ILE A 31 -4.22 -14.39 -14.61
CA ILE A 31 -3.17 -14.75 -13.63
C ILE A 31 -1.82 -14.20 -14.12
N ASP A 32 -1.50 -14.40 -15.40
CA ASP A 32 -0.24 -13.94 -16.00
C ASP A 32 -0.16 -12.40 -15.98
N ASP A 33 -1.24 -11.72 -16.37
CA ASP A 33 -1.35 -10.26 -16.33
C ASP A 33 -1.16 -9.71 -14.90
N ALA A 34 -1.80 -10.32 -13.90
CA ALA A 34 -1.64 -9.93 -12.49
C ALA A 34 -0.19 -10.08 -12.02
N THR A 35 0.45 -11.19 -12.38
CA THR A 35 1.83 -11.49 -12.04
C THR A 35 2.77 -10.45 -12.65
N MET A 36 2.61 -10.19 -13.95
CA MET A 36 3.38 -9.18 -14.67
C MET A 36 3.21 -7.78 -14.06
N LEU A 37 2.01 -7.40 -13.61
CA LEU A 37 1.78 -6.11 -12.95
C LEU A 37 2.54 -6.00 -11.63
N ILE A 38 2.57 -7.08 -10.84
CA ILE A 38 3.28 -7.13 -9.56
C ILE A 38 4.79 -7.07 -9.80
N GLU A 39 5.31 -7.84 -10.76
CA GLU A 39 6.73 -7.86 -11.13
C GLU A 39 7.20 -6.47 -11.58
N ASN A 40 6.51 -5.85 -12.54
CA ASN A 40 6.85 -4.50 -13.00
C ASN A 40 6.84 -3.47 -11.87
N ARG A 41 5.89 -3.58 -10.93
CA ARG A 41 5.80 -2.64 -9.81
C ARG A 41 6.92 -2.90 -8.78
N ALA A 42 7.27 -4.15 -8.53
CA ALA A 42 8.37 -4.52 -7.66
C ALA A 42 9.72 -4.06 -8.24
N GLU A 43 9.94 -4.26 -9.55
CA GLU A 43 11.13 -3.74 -10.25
C GLU A 43 11.22 -2.22 -10.12
N ARG A 44 10.12 -1.51 -10.35
CA ARG A 44 10.07 -0.03 -10.25
C ARG A 44 10.35 0.49 -8.84
N LEU A 45 9.98 -0.26 -7.81
CA LEU A 45 10.23 0.08 -6.40
C LEU A 45 11.52 -0.53 -5.85
N GLU A 46 12.30 -1.23 -6.69
CA GLU A 46 13.52 -1.93 -6.31
C GLU A 46 13.32 -2.93 -5.16
N VAL A 47 12.12 -3.54 -5.07
CA VAL A 47 11.78 -4.53 -4.05
C VAL A 47 12.00 -5.93 -4.59
N ASP A 48 12.78 -6.75 -3.88
CA ASP A 48 12.93 -8.17 -4.19
C ASP A 48 11.65 -8.94 -3.81
N LEU A 49 11.00 -9.53 -4.81
CA LEU A 49 9.79 -10.36 -4.65
C LEU A 49 10.01 -11.54 -3.70
N SER A 50 11.25 -12.03 -3.58
CA SER A 50 11.59 -13.12 -2.65
C SER A 50 11.28 -12.76 -1.19
N MET A 51 11.29 -11.47 -0.85
CA MET A 51 11.06 -10.94 0.50
C MET A 51 9.57 -10.80 0.85
N ILE A 52 8.68 -10.73 -0.15
CA ILE A 52 7.23 -10.52 0.04
C ILE A 52 6.53 -11.79 0.54
N GLY A 53 7.14 -12.96 0.30
CA GLY A 53 6.64 -14.28 0.69
C GLY A 53 5.61 -14.84 -0.29
N GLU A 54 5.84 -16.07 -0.75
CA GLU A 54 5.05 -16.71 -1.81
C GLU A 54 3.55 -16.81 -1.47
N ALA A 55 3.20 -17.04 -0.20
CA ALA A 55 1.81 -17.12 0.23
C ALA A 55 1.03 -15.80 0.08
N LYS A 56 1.69 -14.64 0.29
CA LYS A 56 1.06 -13.33 0.11
C LYS A 56 0.85 -13.01 -1.37
N LEU A 57 1.86 -13.31 -2.20
CA LEU A 57 1.77 -13.16 -3.65
C LEU A 57 0.64 -14.01 -4.23
N ASP A 58 0.60 -15.30 -3.87
CA ASP A 58 -0.45 -16.21 -4.31
C ASP A 58 -1.86 -15.78 -3.84
N TYR A 59 -1.95 -15.17 -2.65
CA TYR A 59 -3.21 -14.60 -2.15
C TYR A 59 -3.67 -13.42 -3.01
N VAL A 60 -2.81 -12.42 -3.22
CA VAL A 60 -3.16 -11.21 -3.96
C VAL A 60 -3.50 -11.51 -5.42
N ILE A 61 -2.72 -12.37 -6.09
CA ILE A 61 -3.00 -12.78 -7.46
C ILE A 61 -4.37 -13.45 -7.55
N ARG A 62 -4.68 -14.37 -6.62
CA ARG A 62 -5.99 -15.04 -6.60
C ARG A 62 -7.13 -14.05 -6.39
N GLU A 63 -7.05 -13.19 -5.38
CA GLU A 63 -8.13 -12.23 -5.08
C GLU A 63 -8.32 -11.19 -6.20
N ALA A 64 -7.23 -10.78 -6.87
CA ALA A 64 -7.30 -9.88 -8.02
C ALA A 64 -8.07 -10.50 -9.19
N VAL A 65 -7.78 -11.76 -9.53
CA VAL A 65 -8.51 -12.44 -10.61
C VAL A 65 -9.94 -12.77 -10.19
N VAL A 66 -10.18 -13.16 -8.93
CA VAL A 66 -11.55 -13.35 -8.39
C VAL A 66 -12.38 -12.07 -8.51
N SER A 67 -11.80 -10.92 -8.18
CA SER A 67 -12.45 -9.62 -8.33
C SER A 67 -12.74 -9.29 -9.79
N GLN A 68 -11.76 -9.54 -10.67
CA GLN A 68 -11.92 -9.37 -12.13
C GLN A 68 -13.05 -10.23 -12.69
N VAL A 69 -13.17 -11.48 -12.25
CA VAL A 69 -14.25 -12.40 -12.66
C VAL A 69 -15.62 -11.89 -12.18
N LYS A 70 -15.71 -11.36 -10.96
CA LYS A 70 -16.97 -10.82 -10.40
C LYS A 70 -17.40 -9.52 -11.08
N LYS A 71 -16.46 -8.73 -11.59
CA LYS A 71 -16.71 -7.40 -12.17
C LYS A 71 -15.89 -7.16 -13.44
N PRO A 72 -16.22 -7.82 -14.56
CA PRO A 72 -15.53 -7.56 -15.83
C PRO A 72 -15.82 -6.14 -16.36
N ASP A 73 -16.88 -5.47 -15.91
CA ASP A 73 -17.29 -4.14 -16.35
C ASP A 73 -17.96 -3.35 -15.18
N ASP A 74 -17.16 -2.78 -14.27
CA ASP A 74 -17.66 -2.04 -13.11
C ASP A 74 -18.05 -0.60 -13.50
N ALA A 75 -19.26 -0.44 -14.03
CA ALA A 75 -19.88 0.87 -14.23
C ALA A 75 -20.45 1.36 -12.88
N THR A 76 -19.78 2.30 -12.23
CA THR A 76 -20.30 2.92 -11.00
C THR A 76 -21.13 4.15 -11.35
N GLN A 77 -22.42 4.15 -11.04
CA GLN A 77 -23.29 5.30 -11.19
C GLN A 77 -23.41 6.06 -9.87
N VAL A 78 -23.03 7.33 -9.88
CA VAL A 78 -23.25 8.25 -8.76
C VAL A 78 -24.41 9.16 -9.15
N THR A 79 -25.52 9.05 -8.43
CA THR A 79 -26.67 9.94 -8.57
C THR A 79 -26.67 10.92 -7.42
N ILE A 80 -26.57 12.21 -7.74
CA ILE A 80 -26.65 13.31 -6.77
C ILE A 80 -27.98 13.99 -6.98
N SER A 81 -28.87 13.88 -6.00
CA SER A 81 -30.17 14.54 -5.98
C SER A 81 -30.05 15.83 -5.17
N VAL A 82 -30.36 16.97 -5.78
CA VAL A 82 -30.38 18.28 -5.11
C VAL A 82 -31.73 18.92 -5.41
N ASP A 83 -32.61 18.97 -4.41
CA ASP A 83 -33.97 19.57 -4.37
C ASP A 83 -34.75 19.63 -5.72
N ASP A 84 -34.37 20.51 -6.64
CA ASP A 84 -35.03 20.76 -7.92
C ASP A 84 -34.44 19.98 -9.13
N ALA A 85 -33.33 19.25 -8.96
CA ALA A 85 -32.65 18.55 -10.04
C ALA A 85 -31.88 17.30 -9.56
N SER A 86 -31.74 16.32 -10.45
CA SER A 86 -30.80 15.21 -10.25
C SER A 86 -29.73 15.22 -11.32
N SER A 87 -28.48 14.99 -10.91
CA SER A 87 -27.35 14.76 -11.81
C SER A 87 -26.87 13.32 -11.63
N SER A 88 -26.89 12.54 -12.70
CA SER A 88 -26.27 11.22 -12.72
C SER A 88 -24.95 11.28 -13.46
N ARG A 89 -23.88 10.73 -12.85
CA ARG A 89 -22.59 10.51 -13.49
C ARG A 89 -22.28 9.02 -13.46
N THR A 90 -22.14 8.44 -14.64
CA THR A 90 -21.72 7.05 -14.80
C THR A 90 -20.23 7.02 -15.11
N TYR A 91 -19.46 6.39 -14.23
CA TYR A 91 -18.04 6.14 -14.44
C TYR A 91 -17.88 4.70 -14.92
N GLN A 92 -17.43 4.52 -16.16
CA GLN A 92 -17.08 3.21 -16.71
C GLN A 92 -15.56 3.11 -16.79
N SER A 93 -14.96 2.28 -15.95
CA SER A 93 -13.55 1.89 -16.07
C SER A 93 -13.45 0.61 -16.91
N GLY A 94 -14.03 0.63 -18.11
CA GLY A 94 -14.06 -0.52 -19.00
C GLY A 94 -12.73 -0.66 -19.75
N LYS A 95 -11.69 -1.15 -19.08
CA LYS A 95 -10.45 -1.57 -19.78
C LYS A 95 -10.36 -3.08 -19.99
N GLY A 96 -11.22 -3.88 -19.36
CA GLY A 96 -11.18 -5.36 -19.45
C GLY A 96 -9.86 -5.96 -18.97
N ARG A 97 -9.08 -5.20 -18.20
CA ARG A 97 -7.75 -5.55 -17.68
C ARG A 97 -7.86 -5.85 -16.21
N VAL A 98 -7.06 -6.80 -15.73
CA VAL A 98 -6.92 -7.09 -14.31
C VAL A 98 -6.47 -5.82 -13.58
N SER A 99 -7.19 -5.48 -12.52
CA SER A 99 -6.82 -4.39 -11.61
C SER A 99 -6.53 -4.96 -10.23
N ILE A 100 -5.45 -4.46 -9.61
CA ILE A 100 -5.05 -4.81 -8.25
C ILE A 100 -5.38 -3.60 -7.38
N LEU A 101 -6.16 -3.81 -6.32
CA LEU A 101 -6.61 -2.77 -5.39
C LEU A 101 -5.44 -2.22 -4.55
N ASP A 102 -5.56 -0.97 -4.11
CA ASP A 102 -4.56 -0.29 -3.29
C ASP A 102 -4.27 -1.01 -1.96
N GLU A 103 -5.30 -1.61 -1.35
CA GLU A 103 -5.16 -2.43 -0.14
C GLU A 103 -4.28 -3.68 -0.36
N TRP A 104 -4.30 -4.25 -1.57
CA TRP A 104 -3.47 -5.41 -1.91
C TRP A 104 -2.05 -4.98 -2.23
N TRP A 105 -1.86 -3.82 -2.87
CA TRP A 105 -0.54 -3.21 -3.00
C TRP A 105 0.10 -2.94 -1.63
N ALA A 106 -0.68 -2.44 -0.67
CA ALA A 106 -0.26 -2.26 0.72
C ALA A 106 0.13 -3.59 1.40
N MET A 107 -0.65 -4.65 1.18
CA MET A 107 -0.33 -5.98 1.72
C MET A 107 1.01 -6.54 1.20
N LEU A 108 1.34 -6.27 -0.07
CA LEU A 108 2.61 -6.66 -0.67
C LEU A 108 3.78 -5.73 -0.30
N GLY A 109 3.50 -4.58 0.36
CA GLY A 109 4.50 -3.56 0.62
C GLY A 109 4.96 -2.83 -0.65
N LEU A 110 4.20 -2.94 -1.75
CA LEU A 110 4.49 -2.33 -3.04
C LEU A 110 3.76 -0.99 -3.21
N VAL A 111 3.77 -0.18 -2.16
CA VAL A 111 3.18 1.16 -2.16
C VAL A 111 4.31 2.16 -2.36
N GLU A 112 4.04 3.19 -3.17
CA GLU A 112 4.95 4.33 -3.22
C GLU A 112 4.88 5.03 -1.86
N ALA A 113 6.01 5.51 -1.33
CA ALA A 113 5.97 6.29 -0.11
C ALA A 113 5.11 7.53 -0.37
N ASP A 114 3.97 7.64 0.30
CA ASP A 114 3.17 8.86 0.28
C ASP A 114 4.05 9.99 0.84
N GLU A 115 4.57 10.86 -0.02
CA GLU A 115 5.28 12.08 0.39
C GLU A 115 4.33 13.11 1.05
N GLY A 116 3.08 12.73 1.34
CA GLY A 116 2.03 13.56 1.90
C GLY A 116 1.53 13.07 3.25
N ALA A 117 1.80 13.87 4.29
CA ALA A 117 1.24 13.86 5.64
C ALA A 117 1.93 12.97 6.70
N PHE A 118 2.94 13.60 7.33
CA PHE A 118 3.63 13.28 8.59
C PHE A 118 4.62 12.10 8.56
N ALA A 119 5.89 12.44 8.33
CA ALA A 119 7.00 11.62 8.82
C ALA A 119 7.18 11.89 10.33
N ILE A 120 7.04 10.85 11.15
CA ILE A 120 7.60 10.90 12.51
C ILE A 120 9.10 10.73 12.35
N ASP A 121 9.84 11.81 12.56
CA ASP A 121 11.29 11.76 12.65
C ASP A 121 11.68 10.88 13.85
N MET A 122 12.15 9.67 13.57
CA MET A 122 12.64 8.70 14.55
C MET A 122 14.13 8.91 14.85
N LEU A 123 14.78 9.92 14.25
CA LEU A 123 16.06 10.39 14.78
C LEU A 123 15.77 11.07 16.12
N PRO A 124 16.47 10.71 17.20
CA PRO A 124 16.36 11.44 18.45
C PRO A 124 16.68 12.90 18.14
N GLY A 125 15.66 13.76 18.23
CA GLY A 125 15.77 15.17 17.90
C GLY A 125 16.96 15.77 18.63
N VAL A 126 18.00 16.08 17.87
CA VAL A 126 19.15 16.89 18.31
C VAL A 126 18.77 18.37 18.44
N SER A 127 17.47 18.68 18.48
CA SER A 127 16.91 20.02 18.69
C SER A 127 16.84 20.45 20.16
N ALA A 128 17.67 19.86 21.01
CA ALA A 128 18.23 20.57 22.16
C ALA A 128 19.74 20.75 21.90
N ILE A 129 20.10 21.71 21.03
CA ILE A 129 21.48 22.19 20.92
C ILE A 129 21.77 22.93 22.22
N HIS A 130 22.12 22.18 23.26
CA HIS A 130 22.78 22.74 24.42
C HIS A 130 24.26 22.90 24.06
N ASP A 131 24.67 24.13 23.73
CA ASP A 131 26.07 24.43 23.44
C ASP A 131 26.94 24.06 24.66
N LEU A 132 27.98 23.24 24.44
CA LEU A 132 28.99 22.88 25.44
C LEU A 132 29.69 24.14 26.01
N ALA A 133 29.63 25.27 25.31
CA ALA A 133 30.08 26.55 25.83
C ALA A 133 29.38 26.96 27.13
N CYS A 134 28.12 26.55 27.36
CA CYS A 134 27.38 26.93 28.57
C CYS A 134 27.94 26.30 29.85
N SER A 135 28.46 25.08 29.84
CA SER A 135 29.13 24.48 31.01
C SER A 135 30.54 25.05 31.20
N LEU A 136 31.27 25.25 30.09
CA LEU A 136 32.63 25.77 30.08
C LEU A 136 32.74 27.21 30.61
N ARG A 137 31.77 28.08 30.31
CA ARG A 137 31.82 29.50 30.70
C ARG A 137 31.62 29.75 32.20
N PHE A 138 31.02 28.79 32.90
CA PHE A 138 30.80 28.84 34.35
C PHE A 138 31.73 27.91 35.15
N GLY A 139 32.70 27.26 34.49
CA GLY A 139 33.69 26.40 35.15
C GLY A 139 33.08 25.16 35.80
N ALA A 140 31.90 24.74 35.36
CA ALA A 140 31.15 23.62 35.91
C ALA A 140 31.14 22.44 34.93
N THR A 141 31.11 21.22 35.46
CA THR A 141 30.93 19.99 34.65
C THR A 141 29.55 19.89 34.00
N TYR A 142 28.61 20.71 34.47
CA TYR A 142 27.18 20.68 34.14
C TYR A 142 26.66 22.11 33.97
N CYS A 143 25.62 22.32 33.17
CA CYS A 143 25.06 23.65 32.97
C CYS A 143 24.04 24.00 34.07
N SER A 144 24.00 25.27 34.49
CA SER A 144 23.03 25.76 35.49
C SER A 144 21.56 25.62 35.05
N CYS A 145 21.28 25.46 33.75
CA CYS A 145 19.92 25.21 33.26
C CYS A 145 19.48 23.75 33.43
N GLY A 146 20.38 22.83 33.80
CA GLY A 146 20.09 21.41 34.03
C GLY A 146 19.80 20.59 32.76
N ALA A 147 20.02 21.16 31.58
CA ALA A 147 19.74 20.51 30.29
C ALA A 147 20.62 19.28 30.02
N ASP A 148 21.84 19.27 30.55
CA ASP A 148 22.76 18.14 30.49
C ASP A 148 22.26 16.90 31.27
N ILE A 149 21.36 17.10 32.24
CA ILE A 149 20.76 16.01 33.03
C ILE A 149 19.39 15.61 32.46
N ALA A 150 18.58 16.59 32.05
CA ALA A 150 17.17 16.38 31.69
C ALA A 150 16.88 16.40 30.19
N GLY A 151 17.89 16.63 29.33
CA GLY A 151 17.73 16.81 27.89
C GLY A 151 17.07 18.12 27.47
N LYS A 152 16.64 18.95 28.43
CA LYS A 152 16.04 20.29 28.23
C LYS A 152 16.25 21.18 29.46
N PRO A 153 16.24 22.52 29.33
CA PRO A 153 16.31 23.42 30.48
C PRO A 153 15.18 23.13 31.48
N ILE A 154 15.54 22.96 32.75
CA ILE A 154 14.59 22.71 33.85
C ILE A 154 13.97 24.03 34.32
N TYR A 155 14.64 25.16 34.08
CA TYR A 155 14.20 26.51 34.43
C TYR A 155 14.25 27.44 33.19
N GLY A 156 13.28 28.35 33.05
CA GLY A 156 13.28 29.39 32.00
C GLY A 156 12.57 29.03 30.69
N VAL A 157 11.68 28.04 30.68
CA VAL A 157 10.78 27.74 29.55
C VAL A 157 9.55 28.65 29.62
N GLU A 158 9.65 29.85 29.05
CA GLU A 158 8.51 30.58 28.48
C GLU A 158 8.53 30.44 26.95
#